data_AF-A0A368UDY8-F1
#
_entry.id   AF-A0A368UDY8-F1
#
_cell.length_a   1.000
_cell.length_b   1.000
_cell.length_c   1.000
_cell.angle_alpha   90.00
_cell.angle_beta   90.00
_cell.angle_gamma   90.00
#
_symmetry.space_group_name_H-M   'P 1'
#
loop_
_entity.id
_entity.type
_entity.pdbx_description
1 polymer ?
#
loop_
_entity_poly.entity_id
_entity_poly.type
_entity_poly.pdbx_seq_one_letter_code
_entity_poly.pdbx_strand_id
1 'polypeptide(L)'
;MIVDPKFDTLSRWACEKVIPVIHSQQNRSKSDFVSEINESLSDCLNLIQKRQAILYDNPDHAFDHLTIVIDEVLALSEGVNKAIKESFFLLSQIALLGRATKVHLLLVSQHFDHTSIPISVREQLNVLIQIGNVSKKTVQFLFPDLDPEGIIFPIGKGTGLIQIIDNEHPCSHSSAQPITRRKGFSNETQFLSTHF
;
A
#
# COMPACT_ATOMS: atom_id res chain seq x y z
N MET A 1 -0.03 8.88 -9.63
CA MET A 1 -1.35 9.35 -9.14
C MET A 1 -1.29 9.40 -7.64
N ILE A 2 -1.76 10.50 -7.03
CA ILE A 2 -1.83 10.64 -5.57
C ILE A 2 -3.27 10.96 -5.18
N VAL A 3 -3.79 10.24 -4.19
CA VAL A 3 -5.07 10.52 -3.55
C VAL A 3 -4.76 10.91 -2.11
N ASP A 4 -5.14 12.13 -1.72
CA ASP A 4 -4.96 12.67 -0.38
C ASP A 4 -6.26 13.39 0.05
N PRO A 5 -7.19 12.67 0.71
CA PRO A 5 -8.45 13.23 1.19
C PRO A 5 -8.24 14.31 2.27
N LYS A 6 -7.12 14.28 3.00
CA LYS A 6 -6.79 15.22 4.08
C LYS A 6 -6.22 16.53 3.55
N PHE A 7 -5.75 16.53 2.30
CA PHE A 7 -5.18 17.68 1.62
C PHE A 7 -4.06 18.35 2.44
N ASP A 8 -3.09 17.55 2.89
CA ASP A 8 -2.14 17.96 3.92
C ASP A 8 -0.69 18.14 3.40
N THR A 9 0.29 17.51 4.05
CA THR A 9 1.70 17.53 3.67
C THR A 9 1.95 16.78 2.36
N LEU A 10 1.25 15.67 2.10
CA LEU A 10 1.44 14.92 0.86
C LEU A 10 0.98 15.74 -0.36
N SER A 11 -0.19 16.37 -0.27
CA SER A 11 -0.68 17.29 -1.32
C SER A 11 0.27 18.45 -1.58
N ARG A 12 0.83 19.07 -0.53
CA ARG A 12 1.80 20.18 -0.69
C ARG A 12 3.07 19.72 -1.40
N TRP A 13 3.63 18.60 -0.98
CA TRP A 13 4.81 18.02 -1.61
C TRP A 13 4.57 17.69 -3.08
N ALA A 14 3.41 17.10 -3.40
CA ALA A 14 3.03 16.77 -4.76
C ALA A 14 2.87 18.02 -5.64
N CYS A 15 2.29 19.10 -5.10
CA CYS A 15 2.18 20.38 -5.79
C CYS A 15 3.55 20.97 -6.15
N GLU A 16 4.50 20.96 -5.21
CA GLU A 16 5.89 21.40 -5.47
C GLU A 16 6.58 20.58 -6.58
N LYS A 17 6.17 19.32 -6.74
CA LYS A 17 6.69 18.40 -7.77
C LYS A 17 5.85 18.36 -9.04
N VAL A 18 4.79 19.16 -9.14
CA VAL A 18 3.85 19.19 -10.27
C VAL A 18 3.23 17.81 -10.53
N ILE A 19 2.95 17.07 -9.45
CA ILE A 19 2.28 15.77 -9.49
C ILE A 19 0.78 15.99 -9.27
N PRO A 20 -0.11 15.46 -10.13
CA PRO A 20 -1.54 15.55 -9.92
C PRO A 20 -1.99 14.86 -8.62
N VAL A 21 -2.85 15.55 -7.87
CA VAL A 21 -3.43 15.06 -6.61
C VAL A 21 -4.94 15.15 -6.66
N ILE A 22 -5.60 14.05 -6.30
CA ILE A 22 -7.03 14.01 -6.04
C ILE A 22 -7.24 14.25 -4.54
N HIS A 23 -7.99 15.29 -4.19
CA HIS A 23 -8.24 15.67 -2.81
C HIS A 23 -9.70 16.09 -2.61
N SER A 24 -10.16 16.11 -1.35
CA SER A 24 -11.51 16.55 -1.04
C SER A 24 -11.69 18.05 -1.32
N GLN A 25 -12.84 18.45 -1.84
CA GLN A 25 -13.20 19.85 -2.13
C GLN A 25 -14.47 20.24 -1.37
N GLN A 26 -14.53 21.47 -0.84
CA GLN A 26 -15.60 21.90 0.08
C GLN A 26 -17.03 21.78 -0.50
N ASN A 27 -17.20 21.92 -1.81
CA ASN A 27 -18.51 21.89 -2.47
C ASN A 27 -18.82 20.54 -3.15
N ARG A 28 -18.05 19.50 -2.85
CA ARG A 28 -18.16 18.21 -3.53
C ARG A 28 -18.66 17.13 -2.58
N SER A 29 -19.55 16.27 -3.07
CA SER A 29 -20.04 15.15 -2.27
C SER A 29 -18.96 14.07 -2.13
N LYS A 30 -19.05 13.26 -1.06
CA LYS A 30 -18.18 12.08 -0.89
C LYS A 30 -18.32 11.09 -2.06
N SER A 31 -19.52 10.97 -2.62
CA SER A 31 -19.77 10.10 -3.77
C SER A 31 -19.01 10.57 -5.00
N ASP A 32 -19.05 11.87 -5.30
CA ASP A 32 -18.35 12.43 -6.47
C ASP A 32 -16.84 12.28 -6.31
N PHE A 33 -16.32 12.42 -5.08
CA PHE A 33 -14.91 12.20 -4.77
C PHE A 33 -14.48 10.75 -5.08
N VAL A 34 -15.24 9.77 -4.60
CA VAL A 34 -14.96 8.34 -4.90
C VAL A 34 -15.08 8.05 -6.40
N SER A 35 -16.01 8.69 -7.11
CA SER A 35 -16.15 8.53 -8.56
C SER A 35 -14.92 8.99 -9.35
N GLU A 36 -14.31 10.13 -9.05
CA GLU A 36 -13.07 10.55 -9.74
C GLU A 36 -11.89 9.65 -9.40
N ILE A 37 -11.84 9.12 -8.17
CA ILE A 37 -10.85 8.10 -7.84
C ILE A 37 -11.06 6.86 -8.72
N ASN A 38 -12.32 6.42 -8.90
CA ASN A 38 -12.63 5.29 -9.79
C ASN A 38 -12.25 5.57 -11.25
N GLU A 39 -12.49 6.77 -11.76
CA GLU A 39 -12.06 7.17 -13.10
C GLU A 39 -10.53 7.07 -13.24
N SER A 40 -9.78 7.62 -12.28
CA SER A 40 -8.31 7.59 -12.31
C SER A 40 -7.74 6.19 -12.13
N LEU A 41 -8.36 5.35 -11.28
CA LEU A 41 -8.00 3.93 -11.14
C LEU A 41 -8.31 3.15 -12.43
N SER A 42 -9.41 3.47 -13.12
CA SER A 42 -9.77 2.87 -14.41
C SER A 42 -8.74 3.22 -15.48
N ASP A 43 -8.25 4.46 -15.52
CA ASP A 43 -7.17 4.86 -16.42
C ASP A 43 -5.87 4.11 -16.15
N CYS A 44 -5.54 3.89 -14.87
CA CYS A 44 -4.40 3.07 -14.49
C CYS A 44 -4.56 1.62 -14.95
N LEU A 45 -5.75 1.03 -14.79
CA LEU A 45 -6.04 -0.33 -15.25
C LEU A 45 -5.96 -0.43 -16.79
N ASN A 46 -6.47 0.56 -17.51
CA ASN A 46 -6.34 0.65 -18.97
C ASN A 46 -4.87 0.72 -19.40
N LEU A 47 -4.03 1.47 -18.67
CA LEU A 47 -2.59 1.49 -18.93
C LEU A 47 -1.96 0.11 -18.70
N ILE A 48 -2.31 -0.59 -17.63
CA ILE A 48 -1.84 -1.97 -17.37
C ILE A 48 -2.19 -2.87 -18.56
N GLN A 49 -3.43 -2.86 -19.03
CA GLN A 49 -3.87 -3.69 -20.15
C GLN A 49 -3.09 -3.37 -21.44
N LYS A 50 -2.84 -2.08 -21.72
CA LYS A 50 -2.00 -1.66 -22.86
C LYS A 50 -0.57 -2.19 -22.72
N ARG A 51 0.02 -2.10 -21.53
CA ARG A 51 1.36 -2.62 -21.25
C ARG A 51 1.42 -4.15 -21.37
N GLN A 52 0.37 -4.86 -20.95
CA GLN A 52 0.28 -6.31 -21.15
C GLN A 52 0.26 -6.71 -22.62
N ALA A 53 -0.47 -5.95 -23.47
CA ALA A 53 -0.44 -6.18 -24.92
C ALA A 53 0.97 -5.98 -25.49
N ILE A 54 1.69 -4.95 -25.05
CA ILE A 54 3.09 -4.74 -25.47
C ILE A 54 3.99 -5.90 -25.01
N LEU A 55 3.82 -6.40 -23.78
CA LEU A 55 4.59 -7.54 -23.26
C LEU A 55 4.30 -8.85 -24.00
N TYR A 56 3.09 -9.01 -24.53
CA TYR A 56 2.74 -10.17 -25.34
C TYR A 56 3.61 -10.24 -26.60
N ASP A 57 3.83 -9.12 -27.27
CA ASP A 57 4.66 -9.02 -28.48
C ASP A 57 6.16 -8.88 -28.17
N ASN A 58 6.50 -8.21 -27.06
CA ASN A 58 7.87 -7.96 -26.62
C ASN A 58 8.00 -8.16 -25.09
N PRO A 59 8.28 -9.40 -24.63
CA PRO A 59 8.35 -9.73 -23.21
C PRO A 59 9.40 -8.96 -22.41
N ASP A 60 10.45 -8.48 -23.06
CA ASP A 60 11.56 -7.77 -22.42
C ASP A 60 11.39 -6.23 -22.44
N HIS A 61 10.22 -5.75 -22.87
CA HIS A 61 9.95 -4.32 -22.92
C HIS A 61 10.01 -3.69 -21.52
N ALA A 62 10.90 -2.70 -21.36
CA ALA A 62 11.04 -1.95 -20.13
C ALA A 62 10.04 -0.79 -20.07
N PHE A 63 9.19 -0.77 -19.04
CA PHE A 63 8.27 0.33 -18.79
C PHE A 63 8.79 1.28 -17.72
N ASP A 64 8.46 2.57 -17.89
CA ASP A 64 8.55 3.53 -16.79
C ASP A 64 7.60 3.16 -15.65
N HIS A 65 8.07 3.39 -14.43
CA HIS A 65 7.31 3.08 -13.23
C HIS A 65 6.17 4.08 -13.06
N LEU A 66 4.97 3.56 -12.78
CA LEU A 66 3.84 4.37 -12.30
C LEU A 66 3.52 3.95 -10.88
N THR A 67 3.47 4.90 -9.95
CA THR A 67 3.05 4.65 -8.57
C THR A 67 1.72 5.34 -8.29
N ILE A 68 0.80 4.58 -7.74
CA ILE A 68 -0.50 5.03 -7.24
C ILE A 68 -0.38 5.07 -5.72
N VAL A 69 -0.55 6.25 -5.14
CA VAL A 69 -0.52 6.45 -3.68
C VAL A 69 -1.91 6.85 -3.22
N ILE A 70 -2.45 6.12 -2.25
CA ILE A 70 -3.71 6.47 -1.60
C ILE A 70 -3.42 6.68 -0.12
N ASP A 71 -3.35 7.95 0.27
CA ASP A 71 -3.17 8.38 1.65
C ASP A 71 -4.54 8.43 2.33
N GLU A 72 -4.84 7.44 3.17
CA GLU A 72 -6.16 7.14 3.73
C GLU A 72 -7.09 6.34 2.79
N VAL A 73 -6.87 5.02 2.74
CA VAL A 73 -7.73 4.10 1.97
C VAL A 73 -9.17 4.05 2.48
N LEU A 74 -9.41 4.30 3.78
CA LEU A 74 -10.76 4.30 4.34
C LEU A 74 -11.70 5.30 3.64
N ALA A 75 -11.15 6.36 3.03
CA ALA A 75 -11.93 7.33 2.28
C ALA A 75 -12.67 6.71 1.07
N LEU A 76 -12.19 5.58 0.53
CA LEU A 76 -12.87 4.85 -0.54
C LEU A 76 -14.17 4.19 -0.07
N SER A 77 -14.31 3.98 1.24
CA SER A 77 -15.45 3.30 1.86
C SER A 77 -16.56 4.26 2.29
N GLU A 78 -16.39 5.57 2.10
CA GLU A 78 -17.34 6.60 2.53
C GLU A 78 -18.34 7.04 1.44
N GLY A 79 -18.36 6.35 0.30
CA GLY A 79 -19.24 6.63 -0.85
C GLY A 79 -20.54 5.84 -0.87
N VAL A 80 -21.24 5.85 -2.00
CA VAL A 80 -22.38 4.95 -2.23
C VAL A 80 -21.89 3.53 -2.52
N ASN A 81 -22.63 2.50 -2.09
CA ASN A 81 -22.24 1.09 -2.20
C ASN A 81 -21.74 0.66 -3.60
N LYS A 82 -22.32 1.20 -4.68
CA LYS A 82 -21.87 0.90 -6.04
C LYS A 82 -20.46 1.41 -6.32
N ALA A 83 -20.18 2.66 -5.95
CA ALA A 83 -18.87 3.31 -6.15
C ALA A 83 -17.79 2.62 -5.30
N ILE A 84 -18.10 2.26 -4.05
CA ILE A 84 -17.19 1.53 -3.15
C ILE A 84 -16.78 0.19 -3.77
N LYS A 85 -17.77 -0.60 -4.23
CA LYS A 85 -17.52 -1.91 -4.86
C LYS A 85 -16.64 -1.79 -6.10
N GLU A 86 -16.85 -0.75 -6.89
CA GLU A 86 -16.04 -0.45 -8.06
C GLU A 86 -14.60 -0.08 -7.68
N SER A 87 -14.39 0.77 -6.68
CA SER A 87 -13.04 1.10 -6.18
C SER A 87 -12.27 -0.15 -5.77
N PHE A 88 -12.92 -1.02 -4.98
CA PHE A 88 -12.30 -2.27 -4.50
C PHE A 88 -12.04 -3.29 -5.61
N PHE A 89 -12.92 -3.34 -6.61
CA PHE A 89 -12.69 -4.16 -7.80
C PHE A 89 -11.47 -3.66 -8.57
N LEU A 90 -11.37 -2.36 -8.84
CA LEU A 90 -10.25 -1.75 -9.56
C LEU A 90 -8.93 -1.95 -8.80
N LEU A 91 -8.91 -1.71 -7.49
CA LEU A 91 -7.73 -1.97 -6.65
C LEU A 91 -7.29 -3.43 -6.71
N SER A 92 -8.23 -4.38 -6.67
CA SER A 92 -7.92 -5.81 -6.76
C SER A 92 -7.26 -6.16 -8.10
N GLN A 93 -7.78 -5.61 -9.21
CA GLN A 93 -7.22 -5.84 -10.54
C GLN A 93 -5.83 -5.22 -10.69
N ILE A 94 -5.64 -3.99 -10.21
CA ILE A 94 -4.33 -3.32 -10.26
C ILE A 94 -3.31 -4.07 -9.40
N ALA A 95 -3.67 -4.50 -8.20
CA ALA A 95 -2.77 -5.24 -7.31
C ALA A 95 -2.32 -6.56 -7.94
N LEU A 96 -3.24 -7.28 -8.60
CA LEU A 96 -2.96 -8.54 -9.28
C LEU A 96 -2.07 -8.36 -10.53
N LEU A 97 -2.34 -7.33 -11.34
CA LEU A 97 -1.76 -7.20 -12.69
C LEU A 97 -0.59 -6.21 -12.78
N GLY A 98 -0.39 -5.37 -11.76
CA GLY A 98 0.57 -4.26 -11.78
C GLY A 98 2.04 -4.69 -11.80
N ARG A 99 2.36 -5.88 -11.27
CA ARG A 99 3.75 -6.36 -11.10
C ARG A 99 4.54 -6.40 -12.41
N ALA A 100 4.00 -7.08 -13.43
CA ALA A 100 4.67 -7.21 -14.73
C ALA A 100 4.73 -5.89 -15.49
N THR A 101 3.78 -5.00 -15.24
CA THR A 101 3.59 -3.74 -15.98
C THR A 101 4.23 -2.52 -15.30
N LYS A 102 5.00 -2.70 -14.22
CA LYS A 102 5.64 -1.63 -13.43
C LYS A 102 4.64 -0.59 -12.91
N VAL A 103 3.41 -1.02 -12.59
CA VAL A 103 2.41 -0.20 -11.90
C VAL A 103 2.32 -0.65 -10.45
N HIS A 104 2.63 0.25 -9.53
CA HIS A 104 2.78 -0.03 -8.10
C HIS A 104 1.67 0.63 -7.30
N LEU A 105 1.12 -0.11 -6.32
CA LEU A 105 0.16 0.42 -5.34
C LEU A 105 0.87 0.68 -4.01
N LEU A 106 0.66 1.87 -3.47
CA LEU A 106 1.01 2.24 -2.10
C LEU A 106 -0.26 2.68 -1.37
N LEU A 107 -0.70 1.82 -0.45
CA LEU A 107 -1.94 1.99 0.31
C LEU A 107 -1.59 2.38 1.75
N VAL A 108 -2.06 3.54 2.19
CA VAL A 108 -1.79 4.07 3.53
C VAL A 108 -3.11 4.28 4.26
N SER A 109 -3.19 3.88 5.52
CA SER A 109 -4.37 4.11 6.35
C SER A 109 -3.96 4.30 7.81
N GLN A 110 -4.72 5.10 8.55
CA GLN A 110 -4.60 5.15 10.01
C GLN A 110 -5.17 3.89 10.66
N HIS A 111 -6.21 3.33 10.05
CA HIS A 111 -6.87 2.13 10.53
C HIS A 111 -7.14 1.17 9.37
N PHE A 112 -6.60 -0.03 9.46
CA PHE A 112 -6.92 -1.10 8.54
C PHE A 112 -7.91 -2.07 9.19
N ASP A 113 -9.05 -2.23 8.53
CA ASP A 113 -10.07 -3.22 8.81
C ASP A 113 -10.70 -3.76 7.52
N HIS A 114 -11.65 -4.69 7.68
CA HIS A 114 -12.36 -5.34 6.58
C HIS A 114 -13.23 -4.39 5.74
N THR A 115 -13.49 -3.18 6.23
CA THR A 115 -14.22 -2.13 5.49
C THR A 115 -13.28 -1.23 4.71
N SER A 116 -12.01 -1.12 5.12
CA SER A 116 -11.00 -0.27 4.48
C SER A 116 -10.30 -0.94 3.29
N ILE A 117 -9.98 -2.24 3.37
CA ILE A 117 -9.30 -2.98 2.31
C ILE A 117 -9.94 -4.36 2.15
N PRO A 118 -10.34 -4.76 0.94
CA PRO A 118 -10.84 -6.11 0.68
C PRO A 118 -9.71 -7.14 0.80
N ILE A 119 -10.05 -8.36 1.25
CA ILE A 119 -9.09 -9.46 1.43
C ILE A 119 -8.29 -9.72 0.14
N SER A 120 -8.94 -9.65 -1.02
CA SER A 120 -8.33 -9.83 -2.34
C SER A 120 -7.20 -8.85 -2.64
N VAL A 121 -7.25 -7.62 -2.13
CA VAL A 121 -6.15 -6.66 -2.29
C VAL A 121 -5.04 -6.97 -1.30
N ARG A 122 -5.39 -7.25 -0.03
CA ARG A 122 -4.43 -7.53 1.04
C ARG A 122 -3.53 -8.72 0.70
N GLU A 123 -4.09 -9.78 0.12
CA GLU A 123 -3.34 -10.99 -0.26
C GLU A 123 -2.36 -10.76 -1.43
N GLN A 124 -2.48 -9.65 -2.17
CA GLN A 124 -1.57 -9.30 -3.28
C GLN A 124 -0.45 -8.35 -2.84
N LEU A 125 -0.43 -7.90 -1.58
CA LEU A 125 0.56 -6.94 -1.09
C LEU A 125 1.85 -7.66 -0.67
N ASN A 126 2.97 -7.31 -1.31
CA ASN A 126 4.26 -7.93 -1.01
C ASN A 126 5.02 -7.26 0.15
N VAL A 127 4.65 -6.03 0.51
CA VAL A 127 5.30 -5.28 1.58
C VAL A 127 4.23 -4.73 2.50
N LEU A 128 4.30 -5.13 3.76
CA LEU A 128 3.35 -4.76 4.80
C LEU A 128 4.10 -4.00 5.88
N ILE A 129 3.64 -2.80 6.21
CA ILE A 129 4.28 -1.94 7.21
C ILE A 129 3.23 -1.45 8.19
N GLN A 130 3.46 -1.67 9.48
CA GLN A 130 2.65 -1.11 10.56
C GLN A 130 3.54 -0.32 11.50
N ILE A 131 3.26 0.97 11.67
CA ILE A 131 4.01 1.85 12.57
C ILE A 131 3.08 2.32 13.69
N GLY A 132 3.63 2.56 14.89
CA GLY A 132 2.89 3.14 16.00
C GLY A 132 2.43 2.09 17.01
N ASN A 133 1.19 2.21 17.50
CA ASN A 133 0.70 1.33 18.56
C ASN A 133 0.40 -0.06 17.99
N VAL A 134 1.27 -1.02 18.29
CA VAL A 134 1.14 -2.41 17.85
C VAL A 134 0.34 -3.18 18.90
N SER A 135 -0.88 -3.61 18.54
CA SER A 135 -1.74 -4.46 19.38
C SER A 135 -2.04 -5.78 18.68
N LYS A 136 -2.37 -6.85 19.44
CA LYS A 136 -2.73 -8.16 18.89
C LYS A 136 -3.82 -8.05 17.80
N LYS A 137 -4.84 -7.21 18.02
CA LYS A 137 -5.94 -6.98 17.06
C LYS A 137 -5.45 -6.36 15.75
N THR A 138 -4.64 -5.32 15.83
CA THR A 138 -4.13 -4.62 14.63
C THR A 138 -3.11 -5.47 13.86
N VAL A 139 -2.29 -6.24 14.58
CA VAL A 139 -1.30 -7.15 13.99
C VAL A 139 -2.00 -8.23 13.19
N GLN A 140 -2.99 -8.91 13.77
CA GLN A 140 -3.71 -10.00 13.10
C GLN A 140 -4.42 -9.56 11.81
N PHE A 141 -4.80 -8.29 11.69
CA PHE A 141 -5.42 -7.81 10.46
C PHE A 141 -4.41 -7.71 9.31
N LEU A 142 -3.26 -7.06 9.54
CA LEU A 142 -2.27 -6.85 8.49
C LEU A 142 -1.36 -8.07 8.30
N PHE A 143 -1.02 -8.75 9.39
CA PHE A 143 -0.11 -9.90 9.47
C PHE A 143 -0.86 -11.12 10.05
N PRO A 144 -1.76 -11.77 9.30
CA PRO A 144 -2.59 -12.86 9.82
C PRO A 144 -1.77 -14.07 10.31
N ASP A 145 -0.61 -14.31 9.70
CA ASP A 145 0.26 -15.45 10.02
C ASP A 145 1.28 -15.13 11.13
N LEU A 146 1.33 -13.88 11.61
CA LEU A 146 2.25 -13.48 12.66
C LEU A 146 1.61 -13.67 14.03
N ASP A 147 2.19 -14.55 14.85
CA ASP A 147 1.90 -14.60 16.27
C ASP A 147 2.74 -13.53 17.00
N PRO A 148 2.11 -12.48 17.58
CA PRO A 148 2.86 -11.47 18.32
C PRO A 148 3.36 -11.97 19.69
N GLU A 149 2.98 -13.19 20.12
CA GLU A 149 3.45 -13.75 21.39
C GLU A 149 4.98 -13.92 21.39
N GLY A 150 5.63 -13.29 22.37
CA GLY A 150 7.09 -13.27 22.48
C GLY A 150 7.80 -12.14 21.73
N ILE A 151 7.11 -11.35 20.91
CA ILE A 151 7.70 -10.18 20.25
C ILE A 151 7.58 -8.96 21.16
N ILE A 152 8.71 -8.41 21.59
CA ILE A 152 8.77 -7.16 22.35
C ILE A 152 8.79 -6.00 21.37
N PHE A 153 7.73 -5.19 21.35
CA PHE A 153 7.64 -4.00 20.52
C PHE A 153 8.27 -2.78 21.22
N PRO A 154 9.34 -2.18 20.66
CA PRO A 154 9.96 -1.01 21.27
C PRO A 154 8.99 0.19 21.28
N ILE A 155 8.79 0.81 22.43
CA ILE A 155 7.89 1.97 22.54
C ILE A 155 8.62 3.20 22.00
N GLY A 156 8.08 3.84 20.96
CA GLY A 156 8.68 5.05 20.41
C GLY A 156 8.09 5.49 19.06
N LYS A 157 8.31 6.76 18.72
CA LYS A 157 7.92 7.28 17.40
C LYS A 157 8.79 6.64 16.31
N GLY A 158 8.12 6.06 15.31
CA GLY A 158 8.79 5.38 14.20
C GLY A 158 9.19 3.94 14.50
N THR A 159 8.69 3.34 15.60
CA THR A 159 8.77 1.89 15.78
C THR A 159 7.58 1.22 15.12
N GLY A 160 7.81 0.05 14.52
CA GLY A 160 6.78 -0.73 13.87
C GLY A 160 7.21 -2.15 13.50
N LEU A 161 6.39 -2.79 12.68
CA LEU A 161 6.62 -4.06 12.02
C LEU A 161 6.73 -3.86 10.52
N ILE A 162 7.63 -4.60 9.88
CA ILE A 162 7.67 -4.79 8.43
C ILE A 162 7.69 -6.27 8.11
N GLN A 163 6.91 -6.66 7.11
CA GLN A 163 6.98 -7.97 6.51
C GLN A 163 7.16 -7.79 5.00
N ILE A 164 8.10 -8.54 4.44
CA ILE A 164 8.30 -8.65 3.01
C ILE A 164 7.93 -10.09 2.64
N ILE A 165 6.94 -10.23 1.77
CA ILE A 165 6.48 -11.50 1.25
C ILE A 165 7.18 -11.70 -0.09
N ASP A 166 8.06 -12.69 -0.14
CA ASP A 166 8.71 -13.13 -1.38
C ASP A 166 8.19 -14.53 -1.74
N ASN A 167 7.96 -14.75 -3.02
CA ASN A 167 7.48 -16.02 -3.54
C ASN A 167 8.61 -17.04 -3.72
N GLU A 168 9.88 -16.69 -3.45
CA GLU A 168 11.03 -17.57 -3.67
C GLU A 168 11.27 -18.65 -2.59
N HIS A 169 10.50 -18.71 -1.50
CA HIS A 169 10.71 -19.72 -0.44
C HIS A 169 9.42 -20.47 -0.04
N PRO A 170 9.20 -21.71 -0.55
CA PRO A 170 8.04 -22.51 -0.16
C PRO A 170 8.10 -23.08 1.28
N CYS A 171 9.24 -22.99 1.97
CA CYS A 171 9.46 -23.65 3.26
C CYS A 171 10.49 -22.90 4.13
N SER A 172 10.19 -21.68 4.56
CA SER A 172 10.71 -21.13 5.83
C SER A 172 9.93 -19.87 6.18
N HIS A 173 9.48 -19.80 7.43
CA HIS A 173 8.68 -18.75 8.07
C HIS A 173 8.82 -17.36 7.41
N SER A 174 7.70 -16.82 6.93
CA SER A 174 7.57 -15.44 6.49
C SER A 174 7.89 -14.50 7.67
N SER A 175 9.16 -14.07 7.78
CA SER A 175 9.64 -13.34 8.95
C SER A 175 9.22 -11.87 8.91
N ALA A 176 8.33 -11.47 9.81
CA ALA A 176 8.11 -10.06 10.12
C ALA A 176 9.23 -9.58 11.04
N GLN A 177 9.83 -8.43 10.74
CA GLN A 177 10.93 -7.85 11.51
C GLN A 177 10.51 -6.53 12.18
N PRO A 178 10.95 -6.27 13.43
CA PRO A 178 10.73 -4.98 14.07
C PRO A 178 11.59 -3.89 13.41
N ILE A 179 10.98 -2.75 13.07
CA ILE A 179 11.70 -1.55 12.65
C ILE A 179 11.85 -0.62 13.85
N THR A 180 13.06 -0.10 14.06
CA THR A 180 13.31 0.98 15.03
C THR A 180 14.01 2.15 14.35
N ARG A 181 13.73 3.37 14.83
CA ARG A 181 14.46 4.57 14.39
C ARG A 181 15.89 4.52 14.94
N ARG A 182 16.90 4.28 14.08
CA ARG A 182 18.31 4.46 14.45
C ARG A 182 18.58 5.95 14.71
N LYS A 183 18.92 6.31 15.95
CA LYS A 183 19.46 7.64 16.30
C LYS A 183 20.96 7.63 16.00
N GLY A 184 21.39 8.32 14.95
CA GLY A 184 22.79 8.74 14.73
C GLY A 184 23.79 7.61 14.47
N PHE A 185 24.70 7.82 13.53
CA PHE A 185 25.89 6.98 13.41
C PHE A 185 26.77 7.15 14.67
N SER A 186 26.97 6.08 15.41
CA SER A 186 28.19 5.82 16.17
C SER A 186 28.41 4.31 16.20
N ASN A 187 29.65 3.91 15.92
CA ASN A 187 30.12 2.55 15.66
C ASN A 187 29.71 1.51 16.73
N GLU A 188 29.66 0.26 16.25
CA GLU A 188 29.51 -0.99 17.00
C GLU A 188 28.11 -1.28 17.58
N THR A 189 27.37 -2.21 16.95
CA THR A 189 26.92 -3.46 17.59
C THR A 189 26.41 -4.42 16.49
N GLN A 190 26.78 -5.69 16.67
CA GLN A 190 26.77 -6.81 15.74
C GLN A 190 25.42 -7.09 15.05
N PHE A 191 25.48 -7.25 13.73
CA PHE A 191 24.54 -8.10 13.01
C PHE A 191 24.78 -9.55 13.47
N LEU A 192 23.79 -10.18 14.09
CA LEU A 192 23.79 -11.62 14.25
C LEU A 192 23.55 -12.23 12.88
N SER A 193 24.62 -12.77 12.33
CA SER A 193 24.63 -13.78 11.30
C SER A 193 23.75 -14.95 11.71
N THR A 194 22.82 -15.33 10.84
CA THR A 194 22.51 -16.75 10.66
C THR A 194 22.49 -17.02 9.17
N HIS A 195 23.21 -18.08 8.82
CA HIS A 195 23.62 -18.48 7.49
C HIS A 195 22.48 -19.13 6.69
N PHE A 196 22.59 -18.95 5.37
CA PHE A 196 21.91 -19.64 4.25
C PHE A 196 20.43 -19.35 4.03
#